data_AF-G1VXM7-F1
#
_entry.id   AF-G1VXM7-F1
#
_cell.length_a   1.000
_cell.length_b   1.000
_cell.length_c   1.000
_cell.angle_alpha   90.00
_cell.angle_beta   90.00
_cell.angle_gamma   90.00
#
_symmetry.space_group_name_H-M   'P 1'
#
loop_
_entity.id
_entity.type
_entity.pdbx_description
1 polymer ?
#
loop_
_entity_poly.entity_id
_entity_poly.type
_entity_poly.pdbx_seq_one_letter_code
_entity_poly.pdbx_strand_id
1 'polypeptide(L)'
;MELKIYNKHQEVEKTLTCDNYDLRWGTVEDMISIISQVEDMGEMSEEEATEALFRIVRSKMQMIKELLKDMFPKITEEDLRKLKTKDIVMVIAATMYYVKQTFIGNDSPN
;
A
#
# COMPACT_ATOMS: atom_id res chain seq x y z
N MET A 1 4.35 12.31 3.20
CA MET A 1 4.35 11.05 3.97
C MET A 1 5.79 10.55 4.15
N GLU A 2 6.12 9.88 5.25
CA GLU A 2 7.44 9.31 5.49
C GLU A 2 7.40 7.78 5.56
N LEU A 3 8.39 7.12 4.96
CA LEU A 3 8.60 5.67 5.02
C LEU A 3 9.99 5.39 5.60
N LYS A 4 10.03 4.66 6.72
CA LYS A 4 11.26 4.34 7.45
C LYS A 4 11.78 2.97 7.06
N ILE A 5 13.09 2.88 6.83
CA ILE A 5 13.83 1.66 6.52
C ILE A 5 14.70 1.35 7.73
N TYR A 6 14.72 0.07 8.14
CA TYR A 6 15.33 -0.36 9.38
C TYR A 6 16.56 -1.23 9.16
N ASN A 7 17.57 -1.07 10.00
CA ASN A 7 18.72 -1.95 10.02
C ASN A 7 18.40 -3.27 10.76
N LYS A 8 19.38 -4.18 10.83
CA LYS A 8 19.27 -5.46 11.54
C LYS A 8 19.01 -5.32 13.05
N HIS A 9 19.30 -4.17 13.64
CA HIS A 9 19.08 -3.84 15.05
C HIS A 9 17.74 -3.12 15.29
N GLN A 10 16.87 -3.06 14.27
CA GLN A 10 15.58 -2.35 14.29
C GLN A 10 15.64 -0.83 14.49
N GLU A 11 16.81 -0.23 14.27
CA GLU A 11 17.00 1.21 14.26
C GLU A 11 16.72 1.76 12.86
N VAL A 12 16.29 3.03 12.79
CA VAL A 12 16.01 3.69 11.51
C VAL A 12 17.33 3.95 10.80
N GLU A 13 17.54 3.31 9.66
CA GLU A 13 18.72 3.46 8.80
C GLU A 13 18.53 4.59 7.79
N LYS A 14 17.31 4.71 7.25
CA LYS A 14 16.98 5.66 6.17
C LYS A 14 15.50 6.02 6.26
N THR A 15 15.17 7.28 5.97
CA THR A 15 13.79 7.75 5.84
C THR A 15 13.58 8.27 4.43
N LEU A 16 12.55 7.77 3.77
CA LEU A 16 12.10 8.23 2.44
C LEU A 16 10.87 9.11 2.60
N THR A 17 10.85 10.24 1.91
CA THR A 17 9.69 11.13 1.88
C THR A 17 8.94 10.96 0.56
N CYS A 18 7.62 10.99 0.63
CA CYS A 18 6.72 11.13 -0.51
C CYS A 18 6.04 12.49 -0.37
N ASP A 19 6.31 13.37 -1.31
CA ASP A 19 5.86 14.77 -1.28
C ASP A 19 4.51 14.95 -1.99
N ASN A 20 4.18 14.09 -2.96
CA ASN A 20 2.91 14.12 -3.71
C ASN A 20 2.43 12.71 -4.07
N TYR A 21 1.12 12.44 -3.89
CA TYR A 21 0.45 11.22 -4.36
C TYR A 21 0.05 11.36 -5.84
N ASP A 22 1.02 11.60 -6.72
CA ASP A 22 0.76 11.54 -8.18
C ASP A 22 0.83 10.07 -8.62
N LEU A 23 -0.27 9.36 -8.39
CA LEU A 23 -0.36 7.93 -8.62
C LEU A 23 -0.85 7.66 -10.04
N ARG A 24 -0.21 6.71 -10.71
CA ARG A 24 -0.69 6.23 -12.01
C ARG A 24 -2.06 5.58 -11.85
N TRP A 25 -2.94 5.81 -12.82
CA TRP A 25 -4.30 5.26 -12.81
C TRP A 25 -4.33 3.73 -12.66
N GLY A 26 -3.44 3.00 -13.36
CA GLY A 26 -3.34 1.54 -13.22
C GLY A 26 -3.05 1.10 -11.78
N THR A 27 -2.24 1.86 -11.03
CA THR A 27 -1.99 1.62 -9.61
C THR A 27 -3.25 1.78 -8.77
N VAL A 28 -4.14 2.71 -9.15
CA VAL A 28 -5.45 2.92 -8.49
C VAL A 28 -6.39 1.75 -8.76
N GLU A 29 -6.50 1.28 -10.00
CA GLU A 29 -7.31 0.11 -10.38
C GLU A 29 -6.87 -1.14 -9.60
N ASP A 30 -5.56 -1.33 -9.50
CA ASP A 30 -4.91 -2.39 -8.75
C ASP A 30 -5.30 -2.39 -7.25
N MET A 31 -5.36 -1.20 -6.63
CA MET A 31 -5.78 -1.07 -5.24
C MET A 31 -7.28 -1.33 -5.03
N ILE A 32 -8.13 -0.86 -5.95
CA ILE A 32 -9.57 -1.16 -5.91
C ILE A 32 -9.78 -2.68 -6.01
N SER A 33 -9.02 -3.37 -6.86
CA SER A 33 -9.05 -4.83 -6.97
C SER A 33 -8.71 -5.54 -5.65
N ILE A 34 -7.78 -5.02 -4.85
CA ILE A 34 -7.49 -5.57 -3.51
C ILE A 34 -8.69 -5.37 -2.59
N ILE A 35 -9.27 -4.18 -2.56
CA ILE A 35 -10.34 -3.85 -1.61
C ILE A 35 -11.57 -4.69 -1.84
N SER A 36 -12.02 -4.83 -3.09
CA SER A 36 -13.19 -5.66 -3.39
C SER A 36 -13.00 -7.09 -2.88
N GLN A 37 -11.80 -7.66 -3.01
CA GLN A 37 -11.49 -9.00 -2.48
C GLN A 37 -11.49 -9.06 -0.95
N VAL A 38 -11.20 -7.96 -0.25
CA VAL A 38 -11.20 -7.90 1.22
C VAL A 38 -12.61 -7.65 1.77
N GLU A 39 -13.44 -6.86 1.08
CA GLU A 39 -14.83 -6.62 1.46
C GLU A 39 -15.65 -7.92 1.47
N ASP A 40 -15.43 -8.79 0.46
CA ASP A 40 -16.06 -10.10 0.36
C ASP A 40 -15.71 -11.05 1.53
N MET A 41 -14.68 -10.74 2.32
CA MET A 41 -14.24 -11.55 3.46
C MET A 41 -15.01 -11.25 4.75
N GLY A 42 -15.85 -10.19 4.79
CA GLY A 42 -16.59 -9.81 6.00
C GLY A 42 -17.62 -10.84 6.47
N GLU A 43 -18.01 -11.77 5.59
CA GLU A 43 -18.97 -12.84 5.87
C GLU A 43 -18.30 -14.21 6.14
N MET A 44 -16.97 -14.28 6.05
CA MET A 44 -16.19 -15.51 6.25
C MET A 44 -15.94 -15.80 7.74
N SER A 45 -15.69 -17.07 8.06
CA SER A 45 -15.09 -17.41 9.37
C SER A 45 -13.67 -16.85 9.50
N GLU A 46 -13.17 -16.73 10.73
CA GLU A 46 -11.82 -16.19 11.01
C GLU A 46 -10.70 -16.98 10.30
N GLU A 47 -10.85 -18.31 10.23
CA GLU A 47 -9.89 -19.20 9.57
C GLU A 47 -9.91 -18.98 8.04
N GLU A 48 -11.10 -18.96 7.43
CA GLU A 48 -11.28 -18.70 6.00
C GLU A 48 -10.80 -17.31 5.59
N ALA A 49 -11.09 -16.30 6.42
CA ALA A 49 -10.63 -14.94 6.22
C ALA A 49 -9.10 -14.85 6.30
N THR A 50 -8.48 -15.56 7.25
CA THR A 50 -7.02 -15.61 7.37
C THR A 50 -6.38 -16.23 6.12
N GLU A 51 -6.90 -17.35 5.63
CA GLU A 51 -6.41 -17.97 4.40
C GLU A 51 -6.60 -17.09 3.16
N ALA A 52 -7.78 -16.45 3.03
CA ALA A 52 -8.07 -15.53 1.95
C ALA A 52 -7.10 -14.34 1.95
N LEU A 53 -6.81 -13.77 3.13
CA LEU A 53 -5.83 -12.70 3.30
C LEU A 53 -4.44 -13.14 2.82
N PHE A 54 -3.97 -14.33 3.21
CA PHE A 54 -2.69 -14.86 2.76
C PHE A 54 -2.62 -15.03 1.23
N ARG A 55 -3.72 -15.49 0.60
CA ARG A 55 -3.81 -15.60 -0.87
C ARG A 55 -3.74 -14.24 -1.56
N ILE A 56 -4.45 -13.24 -1.03
CA ILE A 56 -4.43 -11.85 -1.55
C ILE A 56 -3.03 -11.27 -1.42
N VAL A 57 -2.43 -11.32 -0.23
CA VAL A 57 -1.07 -10.82 0.01
C VAL A 57 -0.07 -11.48 -0.93
N ARG A 58 -0.13 -12.81 -1.11
CA ARG A 58 0.80 -13.55 -1.99
C ARG A 58 0.62 -13.19 -3.46
N SER A 59 -0.62 -13.07 -3.93
CA SER A 59 -0.91 -12.75 -5.34
C SER A 59 -0.64 -11.28 -5.69
N LYS A 60 -0.78 -10.37 -4.72
CA LYS A 60 -0.64 -8.92 -4.91
C LYS A 60 0.67 -8.34 -4.36
N MET A 61 1.56 -9.18 -3.83
CA MET A 61 2.84 -8.73 -3.27
C MET A 61 3.67 -7.90 -4.27
N GLN A 62 3.73 -8.32 -5.54
CA GLN A 62 4.49 -7.61 -6.56
C GLN A 62 3.89 -6.21 -6.83
N MET A 63 2.57 -6.13 -6.89
CA MET A 63 1.81 -4.89 -7.06
C MET A 63 2.05 -3.91 -5.89
N ILE A 64 2.06 -4.40 -4.65
CA ILE A 64 2.40 -3.57 -3.46
C ILE A 64 3.82 -3.03 -3.55
N LYS A 65 4.79 -3.82 -4.04
CA LYS A 65 6.17 -3.34 -4.26
C LYS A 65 6.24 -2.26 -5.33
N GLU A 66 5.49 -2.41 -6.42
CA GLU A 66 5.43 -1.43 -7.50
C GLU A 66 4.79 -0.12 -7.04
N LEU A 67 3.70 -0.19 -6.28
CA LEU A 67 3.12 0.98 -5.60
C LEU A 67 4.16 1.70 -4.73
N LEU A 68 4.92 0.97 -3.91
CA LEU A 68 5.95 1.56 -3.07
C LEU A 68 7.07 2.22 -3.89
N LYS A 69 7.45 1.64 -5.04
CA LYS A 69 8.45 2.23 -5.95
C LYS A 69 7.92 3.49 -6.64
N ASP A 70 6.65 3.48 -7.02
CA ASP A 70 6.00 4.64 -7.64
C ASP A 70 5.91 5.81 -6.64
N MET A 71 5.55 5.52 -5.39
CA MET A 71 5.44 6.52 -4.33
C MET A 71 6.79 7.00 -3.80
N PHE A 72 7.80 6.13 -3.80
CA PHE A 72 9.13 6.40 -3.28
C PHE A 72 10.19 6.05 -4.34
N PRO A 73 10.47 6.94 -5.31
CA PRO A 73 11.36 6.65 -6.44
C PRO A 73 12.78 6.23 -6.05
N LYS A 74 13.21 6.55 -4.82
CA LYS A 74 14.54 6.23 -4.26
C LYS A 74 14.57 4.91 -3.46
N ILE A 75 13.49 4.13 -3.47
CA ILE A 75 13.41 2.84 -2.77
C ILE A 75 14.04 1.74 -3.62
N THR A 76 14.86 0.90 -2.98
CA THR A 76 15.51 -0.25 -3.63
C THR A 76 14.85 -1.56 -3.23
N GLU A 77 15.15 -2.67 -3.93
CA GLU A 77 14.69 -4.01 -3.52
C GLU A 77 15.23 -4.41 -2.14
N GLU A 78 16.43 -3.96 -1.77
CA GLU A 78 16.98 -4.20 -0.44
C GLU A 78 16.19 -3.43 0.62
N ASP A 79 15.86 -2.17 0.34
CA ASP A 79 15.05 -1.34 1.23
C ASP A 79 13.65 -1.96 1.46
N LEU A 80 13.02 -2.50 0.41
CA LEU A 80 11.71 -3.15 0.50
C LEU A 80 11.70 -4.33 1.50
N ARG A 81 12.79 -5.09 1.59
CA ARG A 81 12.92 -6.24 2.52
C ARG A 81 13.09 -5.81 3.98
N LYS A 82 13.45 -4.55 4.21
CA LYS A 82 13.70 -3.95 5.54
C LYS A 82 12.50 -3.15 6.07
N LEU A 83 11.42 -3.04 5.30
CA LEU A 83 10.20 -2.36 5.75
C LEU A 83 9.45 -3.17 6.80
N LYS A 84 8.81 -2.48 7.76
CA LYS A 84 7.88 -3.15 8.68
C LYS A 84 6.51 -3.23 8.03
N THR A 85 5.80 -4.33 8.28
CA THR A 85 4.43 -4.54 7.78
C THR A 85 3.49 -3.39 8.14
N LYS A 86 3.62 -2.83 9.36
CA LYS A 86 2.81 -1.68 9.78
C LYS A 86 3.00 -0.45 8.90
N ASP A 87 4.21 -0.21 8.39
CA ASP A 87 4.51 0.96 7.58
C ASP A 87 3.92 0.77 6.17
N ILE A 88 3.95 -0.47 5.66
CA ILE A 88 3.27 -0.84 4.40
C ILE A 88 1.76 -0.62 4.53
N VAL A 89 1.15 -1.09 5.63
CA VAL A 89 -0.28 -0.89 5.89
C VAL A 89 -0.63 0.60 5.98
N MET A 90 0.21 1.41 6.64
CA MET A 90 0.01 2.86 6.70
C MET A 90 0.08 3.53 5.33
N VAL A 91 1.03 3.12 4.47
CA VAL A 91 1.12 3.62 3.10
C VAL A 91 -0.15 3.26 2.33
N ILE A 92 -0.57 2.00 2.35
CA ILE A 92 -1.79 1.54 1.66
C ILE A 92 -3.02 2.32 2.16
N ALA A 93 -3.19 2.48 3.46
CA ALA A 93 -4.32 3.18 4.04
C ALA A 93 -4.37 4.67 3.63
N ALA A 94 -3.24 5.37 3.65
CA ALA A 94 -3.19 6.77 3.24
C ALA A 94 -3.43 6.93 1.75
N THR A 95 -2.89 6.01 0.94
CA THR A 95 -3.15 5.99 -0.49
C THR A 95 -4.62 5.76 -0.78
N MET A 96 -5.27 4.84 -0.07
CA MET A 96 -6.70 4.59 -0.21
C MET A 96 -7.55 5.77 0.22
N TYR A 97 -7.14 6.47 1.28
CA TYR A 97 -7.78 7.71 1.68
C TYR A 97 -7.67 8.78 0.59
N TYR A 98 -6.49 8.95 -0.02
CA TYR A 98 -6.30 9.86 -1.15
C TYR A 98 -7.21 9.50 -2.33
N VAL A 99 -7.21 8.23 -2.75
CA VAL A 99 -8.07 7.73 -3.83
C VAL A 99 -9.55 8.03 -3.55
N LYS A 100 -10.02 7.69 -2.34
CA LYS A 100 -11.38 7.98 -1.90
C LYS A 100 -11.70 9.48 -1.96
N GLN A 101 -10.80 10.34 -1.50
CA GLN A 101 -10.97 11.80 -1.57
C GLN A 101 -11.03 12.29 -3.02
N THR A 102 -10.24 11.74 -3.93
CA THR A 102 -10.29 12.09 -5.35
C THR A 102 -11.62 11.67 -6.00
N PHE A 103 -12.16 10.51 -5.65
CA PHE A 103 -13.46 10.06 -6.17
C PHE A 103 -14.67 10.80 -5.57
N ILE A 104 -14.64 11.07 -4.26
CA ILE A 104 -15.74 11.76 -3.55
C ILE A 104 -15.66 13.28 -3.76
N GLY A 105 -14.45 13.82 -3.90
CA GLY A 105 -14.14 15.23 -4.06
C GLY A 105 -14.27 15.76 -5.48
N ASN A 106 -14.98 15.06 -6.38
CA ASN A 106 -15.44 15.62 -7.66
C ASN A 106 -16.55 16.68 -7.42
N ASP A 107 -16.23 17.74 -6.68
CA ASP A 107 -16.50 19.08 -7.17
C ASP A 107 -15.23 19.49 -7.94
N SER A 108 -15.31 19.39 -9.27
CA SER A 108 -14.25 19.82 -10.18
C SER A 108 -13.77 21.24 -9.85
N PRO A 109 -12.45 21.49 -9.85
CA PRO A 109 -11.93 22.75 -10.30
C PRO A 109 -11.67 22.66 -11.81
N ASN A 110 -12.28 23.60 -12.53
CA ASN A 110 -11.97 23.95 -13.92
C ASN A 110 -10.46 24.05 -14.20
#